data_AF-A0A6V7UDZ0-F1
#
_entry.id   AF-A0A6V7UDZ0-F1
#
_cell.length_a   1.000
_cell.length_b   1.000
_cell.length_c   1.000
_cell.angle_alpha   90.00
_cell.angle_beta   90.00
_cell.angle_gamma   90.00
#
_symmetry.space_group_name_H-M   'P 1'
#
loop_
_entity.id
_entity.type
_entity.pdbx_description
1 polymer ?
#
loop_
_entity_poly.entity_id
_entity_poly.type
_entity_poly.pdbx_seq_one_letter_code
_entity_poly.pdbx_strand_id
1 'polypeptide(L)'
;MDYLQKIRSSVAAQVHSVAAQVNLALPGNPILREYTVGQQVASAGPGLCWKIFSATRNSTKQDVAVWIFEKKQMENWLKVKREEFPEVLKRGVSQLTRLMHPRILRVERALEESRDCFAFCTEPVFASLANCFNDFGNMPSTPKCLKDFSLESIEIRHGLFQLSEALAFLHNDTKMVHSNVSPSSIIINKKGDWKLASFDFLYSWGCFYTR
;
A
#
# COMPACT_ATOMS: atom_id res chain seq x y z
N MET A 1 18.49 17.79 -3.75
CA MET A 1 18.41 17.71 -2.27
C MET A 1 17.02 18.06 -1.74
N ASP A 2 16.19 18.78 -2.51
CA ASP A 2 14.83 19.20 -2.09
C ASP A 2 13.79 18.07 -2.02
N TYR A 3 14.04 16.97 -2.75
CA TYR A 3 13.19 15.78 -2.79
C TYR A 3 12.89 15.18 -1.40
N LEU A 4 13.93 14.90 -0.61
CA LEU A 4 13.79 14.35 0.73
C LEU A 4 13.23 15.37 1.72
N GLN A 5 13.38 16.67 1.44
CA GLN A 5 12.89 17.73 2.30
C GLN A 5 11.37 17.87 2.19
N LYS A 6 10.80 17.77 0.97
CA LYS A 6 9.34 17.72 0.74
C LYS A 6 8.68 16.53 1.47
N ILE A 7 9.33 15.37 1.51
CA ILE A 7 8.83 14.18 2.22
C ILE A 7 8.94 14.33 3.74
N ARG A 8 10.01 14.96 4.24
CA ARG A 8 10.30 15.09 5.68
C ARG A 8 9.47 16.16 6.40
N SER A 9 9.07 17.25 5.74
CA SER A 9 8.39 18.39 6.40
C SER A 9 6.93 18.15 6.82
N SER A 10 6.33 17.00 6.49
CA SER A 10 4.85 16.81 6.59
C SER A 10 4.35 15.87 7.68
N VAL A 11 5.20 15.27 8.53
CA VAL A 11 4.80 14.13 9.38
C VAL A 11 4.44 14.50 10.83
N ALA A 12 4.88 15.65 11.36
CA ALA A 12 4.94 15.84 12.83
C ALA A 12 3.66 16.38 13.52
N ALA A 13 2.81 17.16 12.84
CA ALA A 13 1.93 18.10 13.56
C ALA A 13 0.48 17.62 13.87
N GLN A 14 0.04 16.43 13.43
CA GLN A 14 -1.41 16.14 13.41
C GLN A 14 -1.79 14.66 13.61
N VAL A 15 -0.96 13.92 14.35
CA VAL A 15 -1.05 12.46 14.56
C VAL A 15 -2.12 12.06 15.59
N HIS A 16 -2.47 12.93 16.55
CA HIS A 16 -3.25 12.53 17.74
C HIS A 16 -4.78 12.47 17.53
N SER A 17 -5.40 13.27 16.65
CA SER A 17 -6.87 13.31 16.52
C SER A 17 -7.45 12.23 15.62
N VAL A 18 -6.68 11.74 14.63
CA VAL A 18 -7.14 10.74 13.64
C VAL A 18 -6.99 9.31 14.15
N ALA A 19 -5.99 9.05 15.00
CA ALA A 19 -5.77 7.77 15.69
C ALA A 19 -7.00 7.28 16.44
N ALA A 20 -7.63 8.19 17.19
CA ALA A 20 -8.81 7.91 17.97
C ALA A 20 -10.01 7.56 17.07
N GLN A 21 -10.19 8.27 15.94
CA GLN A 21 -11.30 8.04 15.03
C GLN A 21 -11.22 6.68 14.32
N VAL A 22 -10.04 6.26 13.86
CA VAL A 22 -9.86 4.95 13.21
C VAL A 22 -10.06 3.81 14.22
N ASN A 23 -9.51 3.93 15.43
CA ASN A 23 -9.68 2.91 16.48
C ASN A 23 -11.12 2.82 17.02
N LEU A 24 -11.85 3.95 17.05
CA LEU A 24 -13.27 3.98 17.40
C LEU A 24 -14.16 3.41 16.29
N ALA A 25 -13.80 3.63 15.02
CA ALA A 25 -14.59 3.19 13.88
C ALA A 25 -14.43 1.70 13.55
N LEU A 26 -13.27 1.10 13.88
CA LEU A 26 -12.96 -0.30 13.57
C LEU A 26 -12.47 -1.06 14.81
N PRO A 27 -13.32 -1.25 15.84
CA PRO A 27 -12.93 -1.95 17.04
C PRO A 27 -12.66 -3.43 16.74
N GLY A 28 -11.50 -3.93 17.16
CA GLY A 28 -11.23 -5.38 17.22
C GLY A 28 -10.07 -5.91 16.39
N ASN A 29 -9.49 -5.13 15.46
CA ASN A 29 -8.31 -5.59 14.73
C ASN A 29 -7.03 -5.50 15.60
N PRO A 30 -6.25 -6.59 15.76
CA PRO A 30 -5.02 -6.57 16.57
C PRO A 30 -4.01 -5.50 16.14
N ILE A 31 -3.90 -5.22 14.84
CA ILE A 31 -3.00 -4.19 14.30
C ILE A 31 -3.37 -2.82 14.82
N LEU A 32 -4.67 -2.50 14.88
CA LEU A 32 -5.14 -1.20 15.35
C LEU A 32 -4.90 -0.99 16.85
N ARG A 33 -4.62 -2.06 17.61
CA ARG A 33 -4.26 -2.00 19.04
C ARG A 33 -2.75 -1.87 19.26
N GLU A 34 -1.96 -2.54 18.43
CA GLU A 34 -0.49 -2.58 18.53
C GLU A 34 0.21 -1.35 17.93
N TYR A 35 -0.49 -0.60 17.06
CA TYR A 35 0.05 0.53 16.34
C TYR A 35 -0.75 1.80 16.61
N THR A 36 -0.06 2.92 16.81
CA THR A 36 -0.66 4.25 16.86
C THR A 36 -0.88 4.72 15.42
N VAL A 37 -2.10 4.60 14.93
CA VAL A 37 -2.50 5.02 13.56
C VAL A 37 -2.61 6.54 13.49
N GLY A 38 -2.05 7.17 12.48
CA GLY A 38 -2.09 8.61 12.23
C GLY A 38 -3.07 8.95 11.11
N GLN A 39 -2.68 9.90 10.24
CA GLN A 39 -3.52 10.34 9.12
C GLN A 39 -3.46 9.36 7.94
N GLN A 40 -4.54 9.34 7.15
CA GLN A 40 -4.53 8.71 5.84
C GLN A 40 -3.58 9.49 4.93
N VAL A 41 -2.51 8.84 4.49
CA VAL A 41 -1.49 9.44 3.62
C VAL A 41 -1.74 9.12 2.15
N ALA A 42 -2.39 7.99 1.87
CA ALA A 42 -2.53 7.48 0.52
C ALA A 42 -3.69 6.48 0.37
N SER A 43 -3.98 6.14 -0.87
CA SER A 43 -4.81 5.00 -1.27
C SER A 43 -4.11 4.20 -2.38
N ALA A 44 -4.32 2.88 -2.40
CA ALA A 44 -3.66 2.01 -3.37
C ALA A 44 -4.41 0.69 -3.59
N GLY A 45 -3.86 -0.16 -4.47
CA GLY A 45 -4.43 -1.46 -4.81
C GLY A 45 -5.49 -1.40 -5.91
N PRO A 46 -6.14 -2.54 -6.19
CA PRO A 46 -7.19 -2.65 -7.19
C PRO A 46 -8.33 -1.66 -6.88
N GLY A 47 -8.55 -0.68 -7.76
CA GLY A 47 -9.57 0.36 -7.55
C GLY A 47 -9.31 1.28 -6.35
N LEU A 48 -8.04 1.45 -5.94
CA LEU A 48 -7.64 2.25 -4.77
C LEU A 48 -8.31 1.82 -3.46
N CYS A 49 -8.69 0.55 -3.34
CA CYS A 49 -9.50 0.03 -2.25
C CYS A 49 -8.81 0.14 -0.89
N TRP A 50 -7.48 0.04 -0.84
CA TRP A 50 -6.72 0.16 0.40
C TRP A 50 -6.58 1.63 0.79
N LYS A 51 -6.93 1.92 2.04
CA LYS A 51 -6.60 3.18 2.70
C LYS A 51 -5.29 3.00 3.46
N ILE A 52 -4.31 3.85 3.19
CA ILE A 52 -2.98 3.78 3.78
C ILE A 52 -2.85 4.89 4.81
N PHE A 53 -2.58 4.52 6.04
CA PHE A 53 -2.37 5.43 7.16
C PHE A 53 -0.90 5.41 7.59
N SER A 54 -0.34 6.59 7.88
CA SER A 54 0.93 6.65 8.60
C SER A 54 0.71 6.12 10.00
N ALA A 55 1.58 5.27 10.53
CA ALA A 55 1.43 4.76 11.89
C ALA A 55 2.80 4.56 12.56
N THR A 56 2.79 4.41 13.87
CA THR A 56 3.99 4.12 14.67
C THR A 56 3.74 2.90 15.54
N ARG A 57 4.65 1.93 15.52
CA ARG A 57 4.55 0.72 16.36
C ARG A 57 4.72 1.09 17.84
N ASN A 58 3.79 0.66 18.69
CA ASN A 58 3.79 1.09 20.10
C ASN A 58 5.02 0.59 20.87
N SER A 59 5.50 -0.62 20.57
CA SER A 59 6.64 -1.26 21.26
C SER A 59 7.98 -0.68 20.86
N THR A 60 8.27 -0.57 19.56
CA THR A 60 9.60 -0.16 19.06
C THR A 60 9.69 1.32 18.70
N LYS A 61 8.56 2.05 18.69
CA LYS A 61 8.45 3.41 18.17
C LYS A 61 8.91 3.56 16.71
N GLN A 62 8.89 2.45 15.96
CA GLN A 62 9.24 2.44 14.56
C GLN A 62 8.07 2.97 13.71
N ASP A 63 8.38 3.88 12.79
CA ASP A 63 7.45 4.33 11.76
C ASP A 63 7.10 3.18 10.81
N VAL A 64 5.82 3.06 10.48
CA VAL A 64 5.27 2.09 9.53
C VAL A 64 4.10 2.71 8.76
N ALA A 65 3.59 1.97 7.77
CA ALA A 65 2.29 2.28 7.18
C ALA A 65 1.30 1.15 7.48
N VAL A 66 0.10 1.52 7.94
CA VAL A 66 -1.01 0.59 8.18
C VAL A 66 -1.98 0.70 7.02
N TRP A 67 -2.25 -0.42 6.38
CA TRP A 67 -3.18 -0.55 5.28
C TRP A 67 -4.49 -1.08 5.81
N ILE A 68 -5.61 -0.43 5.47
CA ILE A 68 -6.94 -0.78 5.96
C ILE A 68 -7.89 -0.86 4.76
N PHE A 69 -8.65 -1.96 4.70
CA PHE A 69 -9.79 -2.11 3.81
C PHE A 69 -11.05 -2.35 4.65
N GLU A 70 -12.07 -1.52 4.44
CA GLU A 70 -13.33 -1.61 5.17
C GLU A 70 -14.32 -2.46 4.39
N LYS A 71 -14.80 -3.56 4.98
CA LYS A 71 -15.74 -4.47 4.31
C LYS A 71 -17.06 -3.78 3.94
N LYS A 72 -17.42 -2.71 4.66
CA LYS A 72 -18.55 -1.84 4.37
C LYS A 72 -18.52 -1.25 2.96
N GLN A 73 -17.34 -1.01 2.38
CA GLN A 73 -17.21 -0.48 1.02
C GLN A 73 -17.82 -1.40 -0.05
N MET A 74 -18.02 -2.69 0.28
CA MET A 74 -18.61 -3.68 -0.60
C MET A 74 -20.12 -3.87 -0.40
N GLU A 75 -20.78 -3.18 0.53
CA GLU A 75 -22.21 -3.42 0.83
C GLU A 75 -23.10 -3.36 -0.42
N ASN A 76 -22.81 -2.43 -1.34
CA ASN A 76 -23.58 -2.21 -2.57
C ASN A 76 -23.13 -3.08 -3.77
N TRP A 77 -22.19 -3.99 -3.58
CA TRP A 77 -21.65 -4.80 -4.68
C TRP A 77 -22.51 -6.05 -4.93
N LEU A 78 -22.42 -6.57 -6.15
CA LEU A 78 -23.02 -7.87 -6.51
C LEU A 78 -22.52 -8.97 -5.58
N LYS A 79 -23.41 -9.88 -5.15
CA LYS A 79 -23.10 -10.95 -4.19
C LYS A 79 -21.84 -11.74 -4.56
N VAL A 80 -21.71 -12.16 -5.82
CA VAL A 80 -20.54 -12.89 -6.33
C VAL A 80 -19.25 -12.11 -6.09
N LYS A 81 -19.22 -10.81 -6.44
CA LYS A 81 -18.05 -9.95 -6.23
C LYS A 81 -17.71 -9.77 -4.75
N ARG A 82 -18.71 -9.74 -3.87
CA ARG A 82 -18.50 -9.61 -2.40
C ARG A 82 -17.83 -10.84 -1.79
N GLU A 83 -18.03 -12.01 -2.39
CA GLU A 83 -17.44 -13.28 -1.94
C GLU A 83 -16.04 -13.48 -2.54
N GLU A 84 -15.81 -13.13 -3.81
CA GLU A 84 -14.53 -13.33 -4.49
C GLU A 84 -13.47 -12.27 -4.16
N PHE A 85 -13.86 -10.99 -4.07
CA PHE A 85 -12.91 -9.90 -3.91
C PHE A 85 -12.06 -9.96 -2.62
N PRO A 86 -12.62 -10.33 -1.45
CA PRO A 86 -11.82 -10.54 -0.25
C PRO A 86 -10.71 -11.58 -0.43
N GLU A 87 -10.99 -12.67 -1.15
CA GLU A 87 -10.01 -13.73 -1.39
C GLU A 87 -8.89 -13.27 -2.33
N VAL A 88 -9.23 -12.43 -3.32
CA VAL A 88 -8.24 -11.75 -4.18
C VAL A 88 -7.29 -10.87 -3.35
N LEU A 89 -7.83 -10.04 -2.45
CA LEU A 89 -7.03 -9.19 -1.57
C LEU A 89 -6.13 -10.00 -0.62
N LYS A 90 -6.68 -11.04 0.03
CA LYS A 90 -5.93 -11.92 0.91
C LYS A 90 -4.77 -12.59 0.17
N ARG A 91 -5.04 -13.10 -1.02
CA ARG A 91 -4.01 -13.69 -1.90
C ARG A 91 -2.94 -12.64 -2.23
N GLY A 92 -3.32 -11.43 -2.61
CA GLY A 92 -2.38 -10.36 -2.92
C GLY A 92 -1.42 -10.04 -1.77
N VAL A 93 -1.94 -9.85 -0.56
CA VAL A 93 -1.10 -9.57 0.63
C VAL A 93 -0.24 -10.78 1.01
N SER A 94 -0.77 -11.99 0.89
CA SER A 94 -0.01 -13.22 1.12
C SER A 94 1.18 -13.36 0.16
N GLN A 95 0.98 -13.12 -1.13
CA GLN A 95 2.07 -13.14 -2.12
C GLN A 95 3.09 -12.03 -1.86
N LEU A 96 2.63 -10.82 -1.55
CA LEU A 96 3.51 -9.71 -1.19
C LEU A 96 4.39 -10.03 0.02
N THR A 97 3.85 -10.73 1.02
CA THR A 97 4.59 -11.14 2.22
C THR A 97 5.69 -12.17 1.90
N ARG A 98 5.49 -13.00 0.87
CA ARG A 98 6.46 -14.04 0.45
C ARG A 98 7.57 -13.50 -0.46
N LEU A 99 7.29 -12.43 -1.20
CA LEU A 99 8.22 -11.85 -2.17
C LEU A 99 9.12 -10.81 -1.50
N MET A 100 10.32 -11.25 -1.13
CA MET A 100 11.30 -10.40 -0.45
C MET A 100 12.34 -9.87 -1.44
N HIS A 101 12.18 -8.62 -1.89
CA HIS A 101 13.11 -7.96 -2.80
C HIS A 101 13.22 -6.45 -2.47
N PRO A 102 14.40 -5.80 -2.60
CA PRO A 102 14.55 -4.37 -2.29
C PRO A 102 13.61 -3.44 -3.07
N ARG A 103 13.12 -3.87 -4.25
CA ARG A 103 12.19 -3.12 -5.11
C ARG A 103 10.73 -3.56 -5.02
N ILE A 104 10.42 -4.50 -4.13
CA ILE A 104 9.05 -4.89 -3.77
C ILE A 104 8.71 -4.28 -2.41
N LEU A 105 7.46 -3.88 -2.22
CA LEU A 105 7.00 -3.28 -0.96
C LEU A 105 7.13 -4.29 0.18
N ARG A 106 7.93 -3.96 1.19
CA ARG A 106 8.15 -4.89 2.31
C ARG A 106 6.99 -4.86 3.30
N VAL A 107 6.39 -6.03 3.54
CA VAL A 107 5.41 -6.26 4.60
C VAL A 107 6.15 -6.48 5.93
N GLU A 108 5.75 -5.75 6.97
CA GLU A 108 6.29 -5.92 8.33
C GLU A 108 5.38 -6.80 9.20
N ARG A 109 4.06 -6.69 9.01
CA ARG A 109 3.07 -7.51 9.70
C ARG A 109 2.05 -7.98 8.67
N ALA A 110 1.86 -9.29 8.61
CA ALA A 110 0.92 -9.93 7.69
C ALA A 110 -0.53 -9.48 7.92
N LEU A 111 -1.39 -9.85 6.98
CA LEU A 111 -2.81 -9.52 7.00
C LEU A 111 -3.53 -10.12 8.21
N GLU A 112 -4.24 -9.26 8.93
CA GLU A 112 -5.24 -9.64 9.93
C GLU A 112 -6.63 -9.33 9.42
N GLU A 113 -7.49 -10.36 9.46
CA GLU A 113 -8.90 -10.22 9.20
C GLU A 113 -9.66 -9.95 10.51
N SER A 114 -10.55 -8.98 10.47
CA SER A 114 -11.55 -8.74 11.52
C SER A 114 -12.96 -8.78 10.92
N ARG A 115 -13.97 -8.64 11.78
CA ARG A 115 -15.37 -8.62 11.33
C ARG A 115 -15.62 -7.55 10.28
N ASP A 116 -15.07 -6.35 10.49
CA ASP A 116 -15.42 -5.15 9.72
C ASP A 116 -14.33 -4.70 8.75
N CYS A 117 -13.08 -5.19 8.89
CA CYS A 117 -11.97 -4.76 8.05
C CYS A 117 -10.88 -5.82 7.86
N PHE A 118 -10.05 -5.60 6.84
CA PHE A 118 -8.73 -6.21 6.69
C PHE A 118 -7.66 -5.18 7.00
N ALA A 119 -6.62 -5.55 7.73
CA ALA A 119 -5.48 -4.67 7.97
C ALA A 119 -4.14 -5.40 7.88
N PHE A 120 -3.10 -4.70 7.42
CA PHE A 120 -1.70 -5.18 7.45
C PHE A 120 -0.72 -4.01 7.57
N CYS A 121 0.55 -4.29 7.86
CA CYS A 121 1.57 -3.25 8.01
C CYS A 121 2.72 -3.43 7.01
N THR A 122 3.20 -2.33 6.45
CA THR A 122 4.37 -2.29 5.56
C THR A 122 5.42 -1.30 6.03
N GLU A 123 6.56 -1.27 5.34
CA GLU A 123 7.52 -0.16 5.45
C GLU A 123 6.81 1.21 5.28
N PRO A 124 7.35 2.30 5.86
CA PRO A 124 6.73 3.62 5.77
C PRO A 124 6.46 4.08 4.34
N VAL A 125 5.19 4.35 4.05
CA VAL A 125 4.72 4.81 2.73
C VAL A 125 4.58 6.33 2.73
N PHE A 126 4.98 6.95 1.62
CA PHE A 126 4.67 8.35 1.31
C PHE A 126 3.35 8.44 0.54
N ALA A 127 3.30 7.86 -0.66
CA ALA A 127 2.12 7.87 -1.53
C ALA A 127 2.14 6.74 -2.57
N SER A 128 1.00 6.44 -3.18
CA SER A 128 0.97 5.69 -4.44
C SER A 128 1.20 6.64 -5.63
N LEU A 129 1.69 6.12 -6.76
CA LEU A 129 1.79 6.95 -7.97
C LEU A 129 0.44 7.48 -8.44
N ALA A 130 -0.63 6.70 -8.25
CA ALA A 130 -1.99 7.17 -8.54
C ALA A 130 -2.31 8.45 -7.76
N ASN A 131 -2.00 8.50 -6.45
CA ASN A 131 -2.20 9.71 -5.66
C ASN A 131 -1.27 10.85 -6.07
N CYS A 132 -0.03 10.56 -6.50
CA CYS A 132 0.87 11.58 -7.07
C CYS A 132 0.31 12.18 -8.38
N PHE A 133 -0.54 11.44 -9.11
CA PHE A 133 -1.24 11.91 -10.30
C PHE A 133 -2.65 12.44 -10.00
N ASN A 134 -2.91 12.85 -8.76
CA ASN A 134 -4.17 13.42 -8.29
C ASN A 134 -5.40 12.48 -8.31
N ASP A 135 -5.20 11.17 -8.35
CA ASP A 135 -6.28 10.21 -8.12
C ASP A 135 -6.46 9.96 -6.62
N PHE A 136 -7.46 10.59 -6.03
CA PHE A 136 -7.77 10.55 -4.60
C PHE A 136 -9.10 9.82 -4.30
N GLY A 137 -9.58 8.95 -5.19
CA GLY A 137 -10.96 8.42 -5.14
C GLY A 137 -11.43 7.82 -3.80
N ASN A 138 -10.51 7.31 -2.97
CA ASN A 138 -10.80 6.75 -1.64
C ASN A 138 -10.17 7.54 -0.47
N MET A 139 -9.93 8.84 -0.67
CA MET A 139 -9.42 9.74 0.37
C MET A 139 -10.42 10.85 0.68
N PRO A 140 -10.70 11.14 1.97
CA PRO A 140 -11.64 12.19 2.35
C PRO A 140 -11.12 13.60 2.04
N SER A 141 -9.80 13.76 1.93
CA SER A 141 -9.14 15.03 1.61
C SER A 141 -7.78 14.77 0.98
N THR A 142 -7.36 15.65 0.09
CA THR A 142 -6.00 15.62 -0.49
C THR A 142 -4.97 15.93 0.61
N PRO A 143 -4.01 15.03 0.87
CA PRO A 143 -2.92 15.30 1.79
C PRO A 143 -2.15 16.54 1.38
N LYS A 144 -1.83 17.40 2.34
CA LYS A 144 -1.10 18.66 2.07
C LYS A 144 0.24 18.43 1.35
N CYS A 145 0.90 17.31 1.59
CA CYS A 145 2.17 16.94 0.95
C CYS A 145 2.02 16.57 -0.54
N LEU A 146 0.81 16.20 -0.98
CA LEU A 146 0.52 15.89 -2.38
C LEU A 146 -0.11 17.08 -3.12
N LYS A 147 -0.54 18.11 -2.37
CA LYS A 147 -0.98 19.37 -2.96
C LYS A 147 0.23 20.03 -3.64
N ASP A 148 0.10 20.26 -4.94
CA ASP A 148 1.16 20.81 -5.81
C ASP A 148 2.40 19.90 -5.96
N PHE A 149 2.26 18.61 -5.63
CA PHE A 149 3.32 17.64 -5.86
C PHE A 149 3.42 17.32 -7.36
N SER A 150 4.64 17.38 -7.88
CA SER A 150 4.96 17.04 -9.27
C SER A 150 6.26 16.24 -9.28
N LEU A 151 6.28 15.18 -10.09
CA LEU A 151 7.45 14.35 -10.29
C LEU A 151 8.33 14.96 -11.39
N GLU A 152 9.62 15.14 -11.09
CA GLU A 152 10.60 15.60 -12.06
C GLU A 152 11.04 14.45 -12.98
N SER A 153 11.53 14.79 -14.19
CA SER A 153 11.93 13.78 -15.18
C SER A 153 13.02 12.82 -14.68
N ILE A 154 13.92 13.30 -13.82
CA ILE A 154 14.96 12.47 -13.20
C ILE A 154 14.37 11.45 -12.21
N GLU A 155 13.35 11.85 -11.46
CA GLU A 155 12.66 11.00 -10.50
C GLU A 155 11.86 9.91 -11.22
N ILE A 156 11.19 10.27 -12.30
CA ILE A 156 10.47 9.31 -13.16
C ILE A 156 11.46 8.31 -13.75
N ARG A 157 12.60 8.76 -14.27
CA ARG A 157 13.62 7.87 -14.85
C ARG A 157 14.17 6.90 -13.81
N HIS A 158 14.51 7.39 -12.63
CA HIS A 158 15.02 6.55 -11.55
C HIS A 158 13.94 5.57 -11.04
N GLY A 159 12.70 6.03 -10.90
CA GLY A 159 11.57 5.19 -10.52
C GLY A 159 11.29 4.06 -11.51
N LEU A 160 11.31 4.36 -12.82
CA LEU A 160 11.16 3.34 -13.86
C LEU A 160 12.29 2.31 -13.86
N PHE A 161 13.53 2.75 -13.58
CA PHE A 161 14.66 1.82 -13.40
C PHE A 161 14.44 0.89 -12.19
N GLN A 162 13.97 1.42 -11.07
CA GLN A 162 13.65 0.61 -9.89
C GLN A 162 12.53 -0.41 -10.17
N LEU A 163 11.55 -0.04 -10.99
CA LEU A 163 10.49 -0.96 -11.42
C LEU A 163 10.99 -2.02 -12.41
N SER A 164 11.94 -1.69 -13.29
CA SER A 164 12.52 -2.69 -14.19
C SER A 164 13.31 -3.73 -13.41
N GLU A 165 14.03 -3.35 -12.35
CA GLU A 165 14.67 -4.28 -11.42
C GLU A 165 13.64 -5.18 -10.72
N ALA A 166 12.52 -4.63 -10.24
CA ALA A 166 11.46 -5.42 -9.60
C ALA A 166 10.84 -6.45 -10.57
N LEU A 167 10.56 -6.04 -11.80
CA LEU A 167 9.99 -6.92 -12.83
C LEU A 167 11.00 -7.97 -13.30
N ALA A 168 12.27 -7.61 -13.44
CA ALA A 168 13.34 -8.55 -13.78
C ALA A 168 13.43 -9.65 -12.72
N PHE A 169 13.42 -9.31 -11.43
CA PHE A 169 13.36 -10.27 -10.34
C PHE A 169 12.14 -11.20 -10.45
N LEU A 170 10.94 -10.64 -10.65
CA LEU A 170 9.72 -11.45 -10.77
C LEU A 170 9.80 -12.43 -11.93
N HIS A 171 10.26 -11.97 -13.08
CA HIS A 171 10.28 -12.74 -14.31
C HIS A 171 11.39 -13.80 -14.32
N ASN A 172 12.59 -13.41 -13.93
CA ASN A 172 13.78 -14.24 -14.05
C ASN A 172 13.92 -15.20 -12.87
N ASP A 173 13.68 -14.71 -11.64
CA ASP A 173 13.98 -15.49 -10.43
C ASP A 173 12.75 -16.24 -9.94
N THR A 174 11.56 -15.61 -10.00
CA THR A 174 10.33 -16.23 -9.45
C THR A 174 9.42 -16.88 -10.51
N LYS A 175 9.64 -16.59 -11.80
CA LYS A 175 8.81 -17.06 -12.94
C LYS A 175 7.32 -16.67 -12.82
N MET A 176 7.05 -15.42 -12.41
CA MET A 176 5.69 -14.90 -12.16
C MET A 176 5.40 -13.61 -12.93
N VAL A 177 4.17 -13.44 -13.46
CA VAL A 177 3.70 -12.18 -14.06
C VAL A 177 2.93 -11.39 -13.00
N HIS A 178 3.30 -10.12 -12.80
CA HIS A 178 2.60 -9.20 -11.90
C HIS A 178 1.13 -8.96 -12.28
N SER A 179 0.86 -8.76 -13.58
CA SER A 179 -0.49 -8.65 -14.17
C SER A 179 -1.38 -7.51 -13.68
N ASN A 180 -0.79 -6.55 -12.95
CA ASN A 180 -1.49 -5.37 -12.45
C ASN A 180 -0.57 -4.13 -12.37
N VAL A 181 0.44 -4.03 -13.25
CA VAL A 181 1.36 -2.89 -13.24
C VAL A 181 0.60 -1.63 -13.63
N SER A 182 0.39 -0.74 -12.66
CA SER A 182 -0.41 0.47 -12.80
C SER A 182 0.03 1.51 -11.75
N PRO A 183 -0.35 2.80 -11.90
CA PRO A 183 -0.01 3.80 -10.89
C PRO A 183 -0.51 3.46 -9.48
N SER A 184 -1.60 2.71 -9.33
CA SER A 184 -2.13 2.27 -8.04
C SER A 184 -1.39 1.05 -7.45
N SER A 185 -0.57 0.37 -8.25
CA SER A 185 0.28 -0.76 -7.83
C SER A 185 1.71 -0.36 -7.52
N ILE A 186 2.06 0.93 -7.66
CA ILE A 186 3.42 1.43 -7.43
C ILE A 186 3.38 2.39 -6.26
N ILE A 187 4.22 2.11 -5.26
CA ILE A 187 4.26 2.81 -3.99
C ILE A 187 5.59 3.53 -3.85
N ILE A 188 5.55 4.81 -3.50
CA ILE A 188 6.72 5.60 -3.10
C ILE A 188 6.83 5.50 -1.58
N ASN A 189 7.94 4.98 -1.07
CA ASN A 189 8.20 4.93 0.38
C ASN A 189 8.66 6.29 0.92
N LYS A 190 8.74 6.47 2.25
CA LYS A 190 9.24 7.73 2.86
C LYS A 190 10.72 8.05 2.53
N LYS A 191 11.47 7.10 1.96
CA LYS A 191 12.83 7.34 1.46
C LYS A 191 12.85 7.81 0.01
N GLY A 192 11.73 7.67 -0.69
CA GLY A 192 11.57 8.02 -2.09
C GLY A 192 11.90 6.91 -3.10
N ASP A 193 12.07 5.67 -2.63
CA ASP A 193 12.16 4.54 -3.53
C ASP A 193 10.78 4.14 -4.04
N TRP A 194 10.69 3.83 -5.33
CA TRP A 194 9.55 3.21 -5.97
C TRP A 194 9.57 1.70 -5.70
N LYS A 195 8.44 1.20 -5.22
CA LYS A 195 8.23 -0.17 -4.79
C LYS A 195 7.05 -0.75 -5.54
N LEU A 196 7.22 -1.92 -6.13
CA LEU A 196 6.11 -2.67 -6.71
C LEU A 196 5.27 -3.32 -5.61
N ALA A 197 3.96 -3.18 -5.70
CA ALA A 197 2.95 -3.67 -4.75
C ALA A 197 1.71 -4.21 -5.51
N SER A 198 0.66 -4.60 -4.80
CA SER A 198 -0.63 -5.05 -5.38
C SER A 198 -0.52 -6.31 -6.24
N PHE A 199 0.00 -7.38 -5.62
CA PHE A 199 0.20 -8.71 -6.21
C PHE A 199 -1.09 -9.56 -6.27
N ASP A 200 -2.25 -8.91 -6.28
CA ASP A 200 -3.57 -9.53 -6.21
C ASP A 200 -3.84 -10.46 -7.41
N PHE A 201 -3.28 -10.12 -8.58
CA PHE A 201 -3.45 -10.84 -9.85
C PHE A 201 -2.19 -11.60 -10.28
N LEU A 202 -1.25 -11.82 -9.36
CA LEU A 202 0.01 -12.51 -9.62
C LEU A 202 -0.23 -13.99 -10.00
N TYR A 203 0.38 -14.43 -11.10
CA TYR A 203 0.36 -15.84 -11.51
C TYR A 203 1.73 -16.32 -12.01
N SER A 204 2.00 -17.62 -11.82
CA SER A 204 3.22 -18.27 -12.31
C SER A 204 3.01 -18.77 -13.75
N TRP A 205 3.99 -18.57 -14.62
CA TRP A 205 3.93 -19.07 -16.01
C TRP A 205 4.73 -20.36 -16.23
N GLY A 206 5.45 -20.85 -15.22
CA GLY A 206 6.22 -22.10 -15.30
C GLY A 206 5.35 -23.35 -15.52
N CYS A 207 4.05 -23.27 -15.23
CA CYS A 207 3.10 -24.39 -15.43
C CYS A 207 2.67 -24.63 -16.89
N PHE A 208 3.03 -23.78 -17.84
CA PHE A 208 2.63 -23.96 -19.25
C PHE A 208 3.58 -24.86 -20.05
N TYR A 209 4.73 -25.27 -19.51
CA TYR A 209 5.77 -26.02 -20.25
C TYR A 209 5.94 -27.49 -19.84
N THR A 210 5.05 -28.03 -19.00
CA THR A 210 5.03 -29.48 -18.65
C THR A 210 3.66 -30.11 -18.93
N ARG A 211 3.23 -30.05 -20.18
CA ARG A 211 2.24 -30.97 -20.76
C ARG A 211 2.65 -31.34 -22.17
#